data_AF-A0A0C3CKN3-F1
#
_entry.id   AF-A0A0C3CKN3-F1
#
_cell.length_a   1.000
_cell.length_b   1.000
_cell.length_c   1.000
_cell.angle_alpha   90.00
_cell.angle_beta   90.00
_cell.angle_gamma   90.00
#
_symmetry.space_group_name_H-M   'P 1'
#
loop_
_entity.id
_entity.type
_entity.pdbx_description
1 polymer ?
#
loop_
_entity_poly.entity_id
_entity_poly.type
_entity_poly.pdbx_seq_one_letter_code
_entity_poly.pdbx_strand_id
1 'polypeptide(L)'
;MRTERITVWGLRDDPEKHFQQNYMFITKNDFRNIFMPHLEAIAELMTKQLNEAKKTEHAVKKVVLVGGFSSSQSLRNYLRQRLLKLSKLWGYKIRLYDTVYAGVPETAIAHGAVLRAMNKEKGPKRIAQCSYGFLRTEPYREWDEHKGVKPFIDELDGEKYVRDTIDWLVKKDAEVEYHEEHIIDAYHLFPAYRRVFKFEEVLYVSDTSFESHYKKSHKKNKGSEVAGRIIADMSFLVKENIIQPIMPDPMSGGKPHYKIEFQLVMIIDGRNLRYEARWPKGNDARVHGSGQICIAAAFQPGTD
;
A
#
# COMPACT_ATOMS: atom_id res chain seq x y z
N MET A 1 51.89 32.07 2.21
CA MET A 1 50.67 31.27 1.96
C MET A 1 49.80 31.34 3.20
N ARG A 2 48.48 31.39 3.08
CA ARG A 2 47.58 31.44 4.25
C ARG A 2 47.50 30.03 4.86
N THR A 3 47.92 29.91 6.12
CA THR A 3 47.97 28.65 6.87
C THR A 3 46.99 28.77 8.03
N GLU A 4 46.12 27.77 8.17
CA GLU A 4 45.17 27.69 9.29
C GLU A 4 45.79 26.92 10.45
N ARG A 5 45.57 27.41 11.67
CA ARG A 5 46.06 26.77 12.90
C ARG A 5 44.89 26.07 13.60
N ILE A 6 44.99 24.76 13.76
CA ILE A 6 44.01 23.93 14.45
C ILE A 6 44.60 23.50 15.80
N THR A 7 43.85 23.69 16.88
CA THR A 7 44.28 23.25 18.21
C THR A 7 43.93 21.79 18.42
N VAL A 8 44.91 20.97 18.77
CA VAL A 8 44.75 19.53 19.04
C VAL A 8 45.53 19.22 20.31
N TRP A 9 44.83 19.15 21.44
CA TRP A 9 45.46 18.94 22.75
C TRP A 9 46.24 17.62 22.80
N GLY A 10 47.46 17.67 23.32
CA GLY A 10 48.34 16.51 23.43
C GLY A 10 49.07 16.15 22.13
N LEU A 11 48.87 16.91 21.05
CA LEU A 11 49.65 16.75 19.82
C LEU A 11 51.12 17.10 20.08
N ARG A 12 52.03 16.20 19.70
CA ARG A 12 53.48 16.39 19.83
C ARG A 12 54.04 17.04 18.57
N ASP A 13 55.19 17.70 18.71
CA ASP A 13 55.94 18.26 17.59
C ASP A 13 56.28 17.18 16.56
N ASP A 14 55.99 17.48 15.28
CA ASP A 14 56.37 16.67 14.12
C ASP A 14 56.53 17.62 12.92
N PRO A 15 57.77 18.05 12.62
CA PRO A 15 58.04 19.00 11.55
C PRO A 15 57.64 18.51 10.16
N GLU A 16 57.71 17.20 9.90
CA GLU A 16 57.34 16.61 8.59
C GLU A 16 55.82 16.68 8.35
N LYS A 17 55.03 16.65 9.43
CA LYS A 17 53.57 16.76 9.38
C LYS A 17 53.05 18.16 9.66
N HIS A 18 53.93 19.15 9.78
CA HIS A 18 53.59 20.52 10.18
C HIS A 18 52.86 20.60 11.54
N PHE A 19 53.26 19.75 12.49
CA PHE A 19 52.75 19.78 13.85
C PHE A 19 53.69 20.58 14.76
N GLN A 20 53.10 21.39 15.60
CA GLN A 20 53.73 21.98 16.78
C GLN A 20 52.99 21.52 18.03
N GLN A 21 53.58 21.70 19.21
CA GLN A 21 53.00 21.28 20.47
C GLN A 21 51.58 21.85 20.63
N ASN A 22 50.59 20.96 20.71
CA ASN A 22 49.16 21.24 20.74
C ASN A 22 48.53 21.86 19.47
N TYR A 23 49.27 21.99 18.36
CA TYR A 23 48.83 22.68 17.14
C TYR A 23 49.16 21.92 15.85
N MET A 24 48.19 21.86 14.95
CA MET A 24 48.38 21.40 13.58
C MET A 24 48.20 22.57 12.61
N PHE A 25 49.14 22.73 11.69
CA PHE A 25 49.07 23.75 10.65
C PHE A 25 48.64 23.12 9.34
N ILE A 26 47.52 23.59 8.78
CA ILE A 26 46.99 23.09 7.52
C ILE A 26 47.02 24.23 6.50
N THR A 27 47.67 23.97 5.37
CA THR A 27 47.67 24.89 4.24
C THR A 27 46.41 24.72 3.39
N LYS A 28 46.13 25.71 2.54
CA LYS A 28 45.07 25.58 1.52
C LYS A 28 45.30 24.37 0.59
N ASN A 29 46.55 24.00 0.33
CA ASN A 29 46.86 22.85 -0.52
C ASN A 29 46.52 21.54 0.19
N ASP A 30 46.78 21.45 1.49
CA ASP A 30 46.42 20.29 2.30
C ASP A 30 44.90 20.11 2.34
N PHE A 31 44.14 21.18 2.61
CA PHE A 31 42.68 21.15 2.50
C PHE A 31 42.21 20.68 1.13
N ARG A 32 42.86 21.16 0.06
CA ARG A 32 42.52 20.75 -1.30
C ARG A 32 42.78 19.26 -1.53
N ASN A 33 43.96 18.78 -1.13
CA ASN A 33 44.37 17.38 -1.32
C ASN A 33 43.49 16.42 -0.51
N ILE A 34 43.07 16.83 0.70
CA ILE A 34 42.18 16.04 1.55
C ILE A 34 40.77 15.99 0.96
N PHE A 35 40.19 17.14 0.60
CA PHE A 35 38.75 17.21 0.29
C PHE A 35 38.40 17.05 -1.19
N MET A 36 39.28 17.42 -2.13
CA MET A 36 38.96 17.34 -3.57
C MET A 36 38.60 15.93 -4.05
N PRO A 37 39.30 14.85 -3.66
CA PRO A 37 38.93 13.50 -4.09
C PRO A 37 37.49 13.14 -3.71
N HIS A 38 37.04 13.58 -2.52
CA HIS A 38 35.66 13.35 -2.07
C HIS A 38 34.65 14.18 -2.87
N LEU A 39 34.96 15.45 -3.18
CA LEU A 39 34.10 16.30 -4.00
C LEU A 39 33.95 15.74 -5.43
N GLU A 40 35.04 15.24 -6.00
CA GLU A 40 35.09 14.57 -7.30
C GLU A 40 34.24 13.31 -7.31
N ALA A 41 34.45 12.40 -6.35
CA ALA A 41 33.68 11.16 -6.24
C ALA A 41 32.16 11.43 -6.13
N ILE A 42 31.75 12.42 -5.32
CA ILE A 42 30.33 12.78 -5.19
C ILE A 42 29.79 13.34 -6.53
N ALA A 43 30.56 14.19 -7.20
CA ALA A 43 30.17 14.75 -8.49
C ALA A 43 30.07 13.69 -9.60
N GLU A 44 30.93 12.69 -9.58
CA GLU A 44 30.90 11.54 -10.47
C GLU A 44 29.67 10.67 -10.23
N LEU A 45 29.38 10.33 -8.97
CA LEU A 45 28.15 9.61 -8.60
C LEU A 45 26.89 10.34 -9.08
N MET A 46 26.80 11.65 -8.79
CA MET A 46 25.71 12.48 -9.28
C MET A 46 25.62 12.45 -10.81
N THR A 47 26.75 12.58 -11.52
CA THR A 47 26.78 12.56 -12.99
C THR A 47 26.29 11.21 -13.54
N LYS A 48 26.68 10.10 -12.90
CA LYS A 48 26.25 8.75 -13.27
C LYS A 48 24.74 8.60 -13.14
N GLN A 49 24.16 8.98 -12.00
CA GLN A 49 22.71 8.93 -11.77
C GLN A 49 21.92 9.79 -12.76
N LEU A 50 22.42 10.99 -13.08
CA LEU A 50 21.79 11.86 -14.07
C LEU A 50 21.81 11.25 -15.48
N ASN A 51 22.90 10.57 -15.85
CA ASN A 51 22.99 9.85 -17.13
C ASN A 51 22.01 8.67 -17.18
N GLU A 52 21.86 7.92 -16.10
CA GLU A 52 20.88 6.81 -16.00
C GLU A 52 19.45 7.33 -16.17
N ALA A 53 19.07 8.40 -15.46
CA ALA A 53 17.76 9.03 -15.63
C ALA A 53 17.52 9.49 -17.08
N LYS A 54 18.53 10.10 -17.71
CA LYS A 54 18.46 10.53 -19.11
C LYS A 54 18.26 9.36 -20.09
N LYS A 55 18.90 8.20 -19.85
CA LYS A 55 18.70 6.99 -20.67
C LYS A 55 17.27 6.47 -20.59
N THR A 56 16.60 6.65 -19.47
CA THR A 56 15.18 6.33 -19.29
C THR A 56 14.25 7.47 -19.72
N GLU A 57 14.73 8.42 -20.54
CA GLU A 57 13.97 9.58 -21.03
C GLU A 57 13.46 10.55 -19.95
N HIS A 58 14.03 10.50 -18.73
CA HIS A 58 13.69 11.41 -17.65
C HIS A 58 14.65 12.60 -17.59
N ALA A 59 14.15 13.79 -17.95
CA ALA A 59 14.91 15.04 -17.88
C ALA A 59 14.92 15.62 -16.45
N VAL A 60 16.01 15.39 -15.71
CA VAL A 60 16.17 15.88 -14.33
C VAL A 60 16.37 17.40 -14.30
N LYS A 61 15.45 18.13 -13.68
CA LYS A 61 15.53 19.61 -13.60
C LYS A 61 16.22 20.13 -12.34
N LYS A 62 16.23 19.32 -11.27
CA LYS A 62 16.72 19.73 -9.95
C LYS A 62 17.49 18.59 -9.29
N VAL A 63 18.58 18.93 -8.59
CA VAL A 63 19.30 18.05 -7.67
C VAL A 63 19.15 18.63 -6.28
N VAL A 64 18.66 17.83 -5.33
CA VAL A 64 18.49 18.24 -3.93
C VAL A 64 19.60 17.60 -3.10
N LEU A 65 20.27 18.38 -2.26
CA LEU A 65 21.23 17.87 -1.29
C LEU A 65 20.58 17.81 0.09
N VAL A 66 20.82 16.70 0.79
CA VAL A 66 20.29 16.43 2.13
C VAL A 66 21.39 15.86 3.03
N GLY A 67 21.20 15.94 4.36
CA GLY A 67 22.12 15.41 5.37
C GLY A 67 23.25 16.36 5.76
N GLY A 68 24.04 16.00 6.77
CA GLY A 68 25.02 16.91 7.40
C GLY A 68 26.03 17.55 6.43
N PHE A 69 26.61 16.77 5.52
CA PHE A 69 27.62 17.30 4.59
C PHE A 69 27.03 18.21 3.51
N SER A 70 25.71 18.23 3.35
CA SER A 70 25.04 19.10 2.39
C SER A 70 25.16 20.59 2.74
N SER A 71 25.52 20.96 3.97
CA SER A 71 25.78 22.35 4.36
C SER A 71 27.16 22.86 3.93
N SER A 72 28.05 21.99 3.43
CA SER A 72 29.38 22.36 2.96
C SER A 72 29.35 23.29 1.74
N GLN A 73 29.84 24.52 1.90
CA GLN A 73 29.93 25.50 0.81
C GLN A 73 30.83 25.02 -0.34
N SER A 74 31.93 24.33 -0.02
CA SER A 74 32.86 23.77 -1.00
C SER A 74 32.16 22.73 -1.87
N LEU A 75 31.39 21.82 -1.26
CA LEU A 75 30.61 20.82 -1.98
C LEU A 75 29.57 21.47 -2.90
N ARG A 76 28.78 22.40 -2.37
CA ARG A 76 27.73 23.07 -3.15
C ARG A 76 28.27 23.82 -4.35
N ASN A 77 29.35 24.56 -4.16
CA ASN A 77 29.99 25.29 -5.24
C ASN A 77 30.54 24.34 -6.32
N TYR A 78 31.18 23.25 -5.89
CA TYR A 78 31.69 22.23 -6.80
C TYR A 78 30.58 21.58 -7.63
N LEU A 79 29.50 21.14 -6.98
CA LEU A 79 28.36 20.52 -7.66
C LEU A 79 27.60 21.50 -8.56
N ARG A 80 27.44 22.77 -8.16
CA ARG A 80 26.85 23.81 -9.04
C ARG A 80 27.65 23.97 -10.31
N GLN A 81 28.98 24.06 -10.22
CA GLN A 81 29.83 24.18 -11.40
C GLN A 81 29.73 22.94 -12.30
N ARG A 82 29.70 21.75 -11.70
CA ARG A 82 29.49 20.49 -12.43
C ARG A 82 28.14 20.48 -13.16
N LEU A 83 27.05 20.82 -12.47
CA LEU A 83 25.71 20.87 -13.05
C LEU A 83 25.57 21.95 -14.13
N LEU A 84 26.24 23.10 -14.00
CA LEU A 84 26.28 24.11 -15.05
C LEU A 84 26.96 23.59 -16.32
N LYS A 85 28.07 22.86 -16.20
CA LYS A 85 28.74 22.21 -17.34
C LYS A 85 27.82 21.18 -18.00
N LEU A 86 27.18 20.32 -17.22
CA LEU A 86 26.24 19.32 -17.73
C LEU A 86 25.01 19.97 -18.40
N SER A 87 24.46 21.02 -17.80
CA SER A 87 23.30 21.74 -18.35
C SER A 87 23.60 22.33 -19.74
N LYS A 88 24.79 22.92 -19.90
CA LYS A 88 25.25 23.43 -21.20
C LYS A 88 25.42 22.31 -22.21
N LEU A 89 26.03 21.19 -21.81
CA LEU A 89 26.26 20.04 -22.67
C LEU A 89 24.96 19.38 -23.14
N TRP A 90 23.94 19.32 -22.27
CA TRP A 90 22.69 18.60 -22.55
C TRP A 90 21.57 19.48 -23.09
N GLY A 91 21.76 20.80 -23.18
CA GLY A 91 20.77 21.72 -23.74
C GLY A 91 19.56 22.00 -22.82
N TYR A 92 19.60 21.59 -21.55
CA TYR A 92 18.56 21.92 -20.58
C TYR A 92 19.13 22.22 -19.19
N LYS A 93 18.41 23.04 -18.41
CA LYS A 93 18.90 23.55 -17.14
C LYS A 93 18.65 22.56 -16.00
N ILE A 94 19.74 22.16 -15.33
CA ILE A 94 19.73 21.42 -14.06
C ILE A 94 20.21 22.35 -12.96
N ARG A 95 19.42 22.52 -11.91
CA ARG A 95 19.76 23.38 -10.77
C ARG A 95 20.07 22.56 -9.53
N LEU A 96 21.13 22.92 -8.82
CA LEU A 96 21.25 22.52 -7.43
C LEU A 96 20.21 23.30 -6.63
N TYR A 97 19.27 22.59 -6.01
CA TYR A 97 18.24 23.19 -5.19
C TYR A 97 18.81 23.41 -3.79
N ASP A 98 19.04 24.68 -3.45
CA ASP A 98 19.62 25.06 -2.16
C ASP A 98 18.51 25.12 -1.13
N THR A 99 18.46 24.12 -0.24
CA THR A 99 17.45 23.98 0.82
C THR A 99 17.57 25.05 1.91
N VAL A 100 18.61 25.89 1.88
CA VAL A 100 18.92 26.93 2.88
C VAL A 100 17.75 27.85 3.22
N TYR A 101 16.90 28.17 2.24
CA TYR A 101 15.76 29.06 2.46
C TYR A 101 14.48 28.36 2.94
N ALA A 102 14.45 27.02 2.97
CA ALA A 102 13.26 26.24 3.33
C ALA A 102 13.43 25.38 4.60
N GLY A 103 14.60 25.42 5.24
CA GLY A 103 14.89 24.66 6.46
C GLY A 103 16.31 24.10 6.46
N VAL A 104 16.68 23.51 7.60
CA VAL A 104 17.99 22.91 7.80
C VAL A 104 18.11 21.66 6.90
N PRO A 105 19.02 21.64 5.91
CA PRO A 105 19.20 20.49 4.99
C PRO A 105 19.47 19.17 5.74
N GLU A 106 20.03 19.28 6.95
CA GLU A 106 20.28 18.17 7.87
C GLU A 106 18.98 17.48 8.34
N THR A 107 17.89 18.22 8.51
CA THR A 107 16.61 17.69 9.03
C THR A 107 15.57 17.40 7.94
N ALA A 108 15.88 17.67 6.67
CA ALA A 108 14.96 17.48 5.55
C ALA A 108 14.37 16.06 5.48
N ILE A 109 15.19 15.04 5.78
CA ILE A 109 14.75 13.64 5.84
C ILE A 109 13.72 13.45 6.97
N ALA A 110 14.01 13.96 8.17
CA ALA A 110 13.11 13.86 9.32
C ALA A 110 11.79 14.63 9.08
N HIS A 111 11.86 15.83 8.52
CA HIS A 111 10.67 16.59 8.13
C HIS A 111 9.82 15.82 7.11
N GLY A 112 10.45 15.24 6.08
CA GLY A 112 9.77 14.40 5.10
C GLY A 112 9.08 13.20 5.75
N ALA A 113 9.75 12.54 6.70
CA ALA A 113 9.18 11.42 7.44
C ALA A 113 7.98 11.82 8.31
N VAL A 114 8.05 12.97 8.99
CA VAL A 114 6.93 13.49 9.79
C VAL A 114 5.75 13.90 8.89
N LEU A 115 6.02 14.63 7.80
CA LEU A 115 4.98 15.00 6.82
C LEU A 115 4.30 13.75 6.24
N ARG A 116 5.07 12.71 5.93
CA ARG A 116 4.56 11.42 5.46
C ARG A 116 3.73 10.70 6.53
N ALA A 117 4.18 10.72 7.79
CA ALA A 117 3.43 10.13 8.89
C ALA A 117 2.10 10.84 9.14
N MET A 118 2.04 12.16 8.95
CA MET A 118 0.83 12.96 9.09
C MET A 118 -0.15 12.81 7.93
N ASN A 119 0.33 12.60 6.70
CA ASN A 119 -0.52 12.33 5.54
C ASN A 119 0.00 11.13 4.73
N LYS A 120 -0.74 10.03 4.82
CA LYS A 120 -0.42 8.78 4.13
C LYS A 120 -1.15 8.60 2.80
N GLU A 121 -2.17 9.42 2.51
CA GLU A 121 -3.02 9.31 1.31
C GLU A 121 -2.22 9.43 0.02
N LYS A 122 -1.30 10.39 -0.07
CA LYS A 122 -0.46 10.61 -1.26
C LYS A 122 0.82 9.78 -1.26
N GLY A 123 0.68 8.51 -0.92
CA GLY A 123 1.80 7.58 -0.78
C GLY A 123 2.42 7.09 -2.06
N PRO A 124 3.57 6.40 -1.94
CA PRO A 124 3.98 5.49 -2.99
C PRO A 124 2.82 4.52 -3.29
N LYS A 125 2.71 4.16 -4.57
CA LYS A 125 1.71 3.19 -5.04
C LYS A 125 1.80 1.92 -4.22
N ARG A 126 0.66 1.36 -3.83
CA ARG A 126 0.61 0.10 -3.10
C ARG A 126 0.10 -0.97 -4.06
N ILE A 127 0.94 -1.96 -4.31
CA ILE A 127 0.59 -3.09 -5.18
C ILE A 127 0.32 -4.29 -4.28
N ALA A 128 -0.92 -4.78 -4.32
CA ALA A 128 -1.32 -5.96 -3.57
C ALA A 128 -0.53 -7.18 -4.03
N GLN A 129 0.09 -7.92 -3.10
CA GLN A 129 0.84 -9.15 -3.38
C GLN A 129 -0.02 -10.41 -3.24
N CYS A 130 -1.23 -10.25 -2.71
CA CYS A 130 -2.19 -11.32 -2.44
C CYS A 130 -3.58 -10.85 -2.87
N SER A 131 -4.44 -11.79 -3.24
CA SER A 131 -5.86 -11.54 -3.49
C SER A 131 -6.67 -11.78 -2.22
N TYR A 132 -7.70 -10.97 -1.98
CA TYR A 132 -8.66 -11.10 -0.89
C TYR A 132 -10.08 -11.13 -1.41
N GLY A 133 -10.88 -12.08 -0.92
CA GLY A 133 -12.21 -12.33 -1.46
C GLY A 133 -13.11 -13.11 -0.51
N PHE A 134 -14.41 -13.08 -0.76
CA PHE A 134 -15.40 -13.78 0.07
C PHE A 134 -15.87 -15.07 -0.59
N LEU A 135 -16.10 -16.11 0.22
CA LEU A 135 -16.70 -17.38 -0.24
C LEU A 135 -18.19 -17.19 -0.52
N ARG A 136 -18.65 -17.27 -1.77
CA ARG A 136 -20.04 -16.99 -2.16
C ARG A 136 -20.82 -18.25 -2.53
N THR A 137 -22.14 -18.10 -2.44
CA THR A 137 -23.10 -18.92 -3.18
C THR A 137 -23.77 -18.00 -4.19
N GLU A 138 -23.64 -18.33 -5.47
CA GLU A 138 -24.00 -17.43 -6.58
C GLU A 138 -25.08 -18.07 -7.45
N PRO A 139 -26.07 -17.29 -7.94
CA PRO A 139 -27.01 -17.73 -8.96
C PRO A 139 -26.34 -18.44 -10.14
N TYR A 140 -26.89 -19.58 -10.55
CA TYR A 140 -26.35 -20.36 -11.65
C TYR A 140 -26.46 -19.60 -12.98
N ARG A 141 -25.38 -19.60 -13.76
CA ARG A 141 -25.22 -18.87 -15.04
C ARG A 141 -25.17 -17.34 -14.95
N GLU A 142 -25.06 -16.78 -13.75
CA GLU A 142 -24.73 -15.36 -13.61
C GLU A 142 -23.32 -15.06 -14.14
N TRP A 143 -22.37 -15.97 -13.90
CA TRP A 143 -20.98 -15.87 -14.33
C TRP A 143 -20.61 -16.95 -15.35
N ASP A 144 -19.71 -16.59 -16.27
CA ASP A 144 -19.22 -17.49 -17.32
C ASP A 144 -18.43 -18.68 -16.72
N GLU A 145 -17.83 -18.46 -15.56
CA GLU A 145 -17.09 -19.43 -14.74
C GLU A 145 -17.97 -20.56 -14.20
N HIS A 146 -19.29 -20.39 -14.22
CA HIS A 146 -20.26 -21.43 -13.85
C HIS A 146 -20.43 -22.48 -14.95
N LYS A 147 -19.89 -22.25 -16.16
CA LYS A 147 -19.98 -23.21 -17.28
C LYS A 147 -19.37 -24.55 -16.88
N GLY A 148 -20.11 -25.63 -17.12
CA GLY A 148 -19.69 -27.00 -16.78
C GLY A 148 -19.79 -27.35 -15.28
N VAL A 149 -20.19 -26.41 -14.42
CA VAL A 149 -20.47 -26.69 -13.01
C VAL A 149 -21.91 -27.18 -12.87
N LYS A 150 -22.09 -28.27 -12.11
CA LYS A 150 -23.44 -28.77 -11.76
C LYS A 150 -24.03 -27.87 -10.65
N PRO A 151 -25.13 -27.15 -10.90
CA PRO A 151 -25.80 -26.37 -9.87
C PRO A 151 -26.57 -27.27 -8.90
N PHE A 152 -26.90 -26.73 -7.73
CA PHE A 152 -27.94 -27.29 -6.86
C PHE A 152 -29.18 -26.39 -6.92
N ILE A 153 -30.34 -26.95 -6.61
CA ILE A 153 -31.59 -26.21 -6.46
C ILE A 153 -31.76 -25.93 -4.97
N ASP A 154 -31.94 -24.68 -4.57
CA ASP A 154 -32.26 -24.33 -3.19
C ASP A 154 -33.74 -24.59 -2.90
N GLU A 155 -34.04 -25.18 -1.75
CA GLU A 155 -35.42 -25.61 -1.43
C GLU A 155 -36.31 -24.45 -0.97
N LEU A 156 -35.72 -23.29 -0.63
CA LEU A 156 -36.47 -22.15 -0.11
C LEU A 156 -37.03 -21.30 -1.24
N ASP A 157 -36.22 -20.97 -2.24
CA ASP A 157 -36.65 -20.16 -3.38
C ASP A 157 -36.88 -20.98 -4.67
N GLY A 158 -36.44 -22.24 -4.73
CA GLY A 158 -36.56 -23.08 -5.91
C GLY A 158 -35.53 -22.76 -7.01
N GLU A 159 -34.59 -21.85 -6.75
CA GLU A 159 -33.64 -21.35 -7.75
C GLU A 159 -32.35 -22.17 -7.79
N LYS A 160 -31.62 -22.05 -8.91
CA LYS A 160 -30.36 -22.78 -9.13
C LYS A 160 -29.16 -21.95 -8.72
N TYR A 161 -28.25 -22.57 -7.98
CA TYR A 161 -27.06 -21.91 -7.43
C TYR A 161 -25.79 -22.73 -7.59
N VAL A 162 -24.65 -22.05 -7.52
CA VAL A 162 -23.31 -22.64 -7.36
C VAL A 162 -22.78 -22.23 -5.99
N ARG A 163 -22.49 -23.21 -5.12
CA ARG A 163 -21.88 -22.96 -3.80
C ARG A 163 -20.37 -22.95 -3.88
N ASP A 164 -19.80 -22.41 -2.81
CA ASP A 164 -18.38 -22.44 -2.51
C ASP A 164 -17.56 -21.80 -3.62
N THR A 165 -18.07 -20.76 -4.28
CA THR A 165 -17.27 -19.93 -5.19
C THR A 165 -16.51 -18.87 -4.39
N ILE A 166 -15.47 -18.27 -4.94
CA ILE A 166 -14.77 -17.16 -4.27
C ILE A 166 -14.85 -15.95 -5.17
N ASP A 167 -15.36 -14.84 -4.66
CA ASP A 167 -15.30 -13.54 -5.32
C ASP A 167 -14.14 -12.71 -4.76
N TRP A 168 -13.08 -12.55 -5.56
CA TRP A 168 -11.86 -11.80 -5.22
C TRP A 168 -12.06 -10.30 -5.49
N LEU A 169 -12.24 -9.52 -4.43
CA LEU A 169 -12.48 -8.07 -4.50
C LEU A 169 -11.18 -7.29 -4.66
N VAL A 170 -10.15 -7.68 -3.91
CA VAL A 170 -8.78 -7.19 -4.07
C VAL A 170 -8.01 -8.28 -4.78
N LYS A 171 -7.37 -7.97 -5.90
CA LYS A 171 -6.60 -8.94 -6.70
C LYS A 171 -5.12 -8.64 -6.58
N LYS A 172 -4.31 -9.70 -6.54
CA LYS A 172 -2.86 -9.58 -6.65
C LYS A 172 -2.48 -8.75 -7.89
N ASP A 173 -1.43 -7.96 -7.74
CA ASP A 173 -0.89 -6.98 -8.67
C ASP A 173 -1.80 -5.76 -8.95
N ALA A 174 -2.96 -5.65 -8.28
CA ALA A 174 -3.77 -4.44 -8.31
C ALA A 174 -3.12 -3.32 -7.49
N GLU A 175 -3.21 -2.10 -8.02
CA GLU A 175 -2.93 -0.89 -7.27
C GLU A 175 -4.09 -0.63 -6.30
N VAL A 176 -3.77 -0.49 -5.02
CA VAL A 176 -4.72 -0.22 -3.95
C VAL A 176 -4.44 1.14 -3.33
N GLU A 177 -5.50 1.85 -2.97
CA GLU A 177 -5.38 3.16 -2.34
C GLU A 177 -5.03 3.02 -0.84
N TYR A 178 -4.64 4.12 -0.20
CA TYR A 178 -4.45 4.10 1.27
C TYR A 178 -5.75 3.74 1.99
N HIS A 179 -6.86 4.26 1.47
CA HIS A 179 -8.20 3.99 1.94
C HIS A 179 -9.13 3.72 0.74
N GLU A 180 -9.71 2.53 0.69
CA GLU A 180 -10.74 2.17 -0.29
C GLU A 180 -11.72 1.15 0.31
N GLU A 181 -12.95 1.17 -0.20
CA GLU A 181 -14.00 0.22 0.17
C GLU A 181 -14.45 -0.57 -1.08
N HIS A 182 -14.48 -1.90 -0.96
CA HIS A 182 -15.13 -2.79 -1.91
C HIS A 182 -16.41 -3.33 -1.29
N ILE A 183 -17.54 -3.08 -1.93
CA ILE A 183 -18.87 -3.44 -1.44
C ILE A 183 -19.47 -4.49 -2.37
N ILE A 184 -19.98 -5.57 -1.79
CA ILE A 184 -20.81 -6.54 -2.51
C ILE A 184 -22.13 -6.74 -1.76
N ASP A 185 -23.20 -6.88 -2.54
CA ASP A 185 -24.50 -7.23 -2.00
C ASP A 185 -24.57 -8.75 -1.78
N ALA A 186 -25.10 -9.15 -0.62
CA ALA A 186 -25.26 -10.55 -0.27
C ALA A 186 -26.61 -10.76 0.40
N TYR A 187 -27.05 -12.01 0.45
CA TYR A 187 -28.23 -12.37 1.20
C TYR A 187 -28.15 -13.78 1.75
N HIS A 188 -28.94 -14.02 2.79
CA HIS A 188 -29.21 -15.37 3.32
C HIS A 188 -30.71 -15.65 3.33
N LEU A 189 -31.04 -16.89 3.01
CA LEU A 189 -32.39 -17.41 3.10
C LEU A 189 -32.55 -18.23 4.39
N PHE A 190 -33.65 -18.02 5.09
CA PHE A 190 -33.99 -18.77 6.30
C PHE A 190 -35.41 -19.33 6.20
N PRO A 191 -35.66 -20.60 6.54
CA PRO A 191 -37.03 -21.14 6.56
C PRO A 191 -37.97 -20.31 7.46
N ALA A 192 -39.23 -20.13 7.06
CA ALA A 192 -40.18 -19.27 7.80
C ALA A 192 -40.48 -19.73 9.25
N TYR A 193 -40.28 -21.02 9.56
CA TYR A 193 -40.44 -21.54 10.92
C TYR A 193 -39.25 -21.21 11.83
N ARG A 194 -38.11 -20.80 11.28
CA ARG A 194 -36.89 -20.50 12.04
C ARG A 194 -37.02 -19.13 12.73
N ARG A 195 -36.38 -19.01 13.89
CA ARG A 195 -36.37 -17.78 14.72
C ARG A 195 -34.96 -17.30 15.09
N VAL A 196 -33.94 -18.05 14.69
CA VAL A 196 -32.52 -17.71 14.92
C VAL A 196 -31.83 -17.57 13.57
N PHE A 197 -31.47 -16.33 13.22
CA PHE A 197 -30.91 -15.96 11.92
C PHE A 197 -29.43 -15.58 12.07
N LYS A 198 -28.62 -16.61 12.32
CA LYS A 198 -27.17 -16.49 12.39
C LYS A 198 -26.55 -17.04 11.12
N PHE A 199 -25.56 -16.33 10.58
CA PHE A 199 -24.78 -16.77 9.43
C PHE A 199 -23.31 -16.41 9.59
N GLU A 200 -22.47 -17.10 8.81
CA GLU A 200 -21.03 -16.90 8.76
C GLU A 200 -20.62 -16.48 7.34
N GLU A 201 -19.77 -15.46 7.27
CA GLU A 201 -19.14 -15.00 6.04
C GLU A 201 -17.64 -15.28 6.13
N VAL A 202 -17.08 -15.98 5.15
CA VAL A 202 -15.68 -16.41 5.20
C VAL A 202 -14.85 -15.61 4.20
N LEU A 203 -13.85 -14.92 4.71
CA LEU A 203 -12.84 -14.21 3.93
C LEU A 203 -11.69 -15.16 3.60
N TYR A 204 -11.27 -15.18 2.34
CA TYR A 204 -10.13 -15.93 1.82
C TYR A 204 -9.00 -15.00 1.39
N VAL A 205 -7.78 -15.54 1.43
CA VAL A 205 -6.56 -14.96 0.87
C VAL A 205 -5.89 -15.95 -0.07
N SER A 206 -5.20 -15.48 -1.11
CA SER A 206 -4.38 -16.32 -1.99
C SER A 206 -3.22 -15.53 -2.61
N ASP A 207 -2.04 -16.14 -2.65
CA ASP A 207 -0.84 -15.58 -3.31
C ASP A 207 -0.83 -15.79 -4.83
N THR A 208 -1.78 -16.59 -5.34
CA THR A 208 -1.76 -17.12 -6.72
C THR A 208 -3.09 -17.07 -7.46
N SER A 209 -4.19 -16.70 -6.80
CA SER A 209 -5.52 -16.67 -7.42
C SER A 209 -5.85 -15.26 -7.89
N PHE A 210 -6.38 -15.12 -9.11
CA PHE A 210 -6.67 -13.81 -9.71
C PHE A 210 -8.11 -13.68 -10.26
N GLU A 211 -8.85 -14.79 -10.30
CA GLU A 211 -10.11 -14.90 -11.02
C GLU A 211 -11.25 -15.33 -10.08
N SER A 212 -12.31 -14.51 -10.05
CA SER A 212 -13.50 -14.71 -9.22
C SER A 212 -14.39 -15.85 -9.74
N HIS A 213 -15.42 -16.21 -8.97
CA HIS A 213 -16.57 -17.06 -9.34
C HIS A 213 -16.24 -18.53 -9.65
N TYR A 214 -14.97 -18.93 -9.61
CA TYR A 214 -14.59 -20.33 -9.58
C TYR A 214 -14.87 -20.94 -8.20
N LYS A 215 -15.26 -22.22 -8.18
CA LYS A 215 -15.36 -22.98 -6.93
C LYS A 215 -14.03 -22.98 -6.18
N LYS A 216 -14.06 -22.97 -4.85
CA LYS A 216 -12.89 -23.11 -3.96
C LYS A 216 -12.06 -24.34 -4.30
N SER A 217 -12.70 -25.45 -4.68
CA SER A 217 -12.03 -26.69 -5.08
C SER A 217 -11.41 -26.65 -6.48
N HIS A 218 -11.65 -25.59 -7.26
CA HIS A 218 -11.11 -25.46 -8.60
C HIS A 218 -9.61 -25.15 -8.57
N LYS A 219 -8.87 -25.61 -9.59
CA LYS A 219 -7.41 -25.41 -9.69
C LYS A 219 -6.96 -23.95 -9.61
N LYS A 220 -7.81 -23.01 -10.03
CA LYS A 220 -7.54 -21.55 -9.97
C LYS A 220 -7.56 -20.98 -8.54
N ASN A 221 -8.20 -21.69 -7.61
CA ASN A 221 -8.26 -21.34 -6.19
C ASN A 221 -7.37 -22.25 -5.33
N LYS A 222 -6.47 -23.03 -5.94
CA LYS A 222 -5.52 -23.88 -5.22
C LYS A 222 -4.58 -23.02 -4.38
N GLY A 223 -4.42 -23.36 -3.10
CA GLY A 223 -3.59 -22.59 -2.18
C GLY A 223 -4.30 -21.39 -1.55
N SER A 224 -5.60 -21.21 -1.78
CA SER A 224 -6.39 -20.23 -1.03
C SER A 224 -6.61 -20.69 0.43
N GLU A 225 -6.46 -19.74 1.35
CA GLU A 225 -6.55 -19.97 2.79
C GLU A 225 -7.61 -19.06 3.42
N VAL A 226 -8.17 -19.47 4.56
CA VAL A 226 -9.11 -18.64 5.30
C VAL A 226 -8.34 -17.53 6.00
N ALA A 227 -8.63 -16.28 5.65
CA ALA A 227 -8.03 -15.11 6.26
C ALA A 227 -8.85 -14.58 7.44
N GLY A 228 -10.18 -14.80 7.42
CA GLY A 228 -11.07 -14.21 8.41
C GLY A 228 -12.50 -14.72 8.32
N ARG A 229 -13.30 -14.39 9.33
CA ARG A 229 -14.71 -14.78 9.43
C ARG A 229 -15.52 -13.65 10.04
N ILE A 230 -16.73 -13.44 9.52
CA ILE A 230 -17.76 -12.62 10.13
C ILE A 230 -18.84 -13.55 10.65
N ILE A 231 -19.28 -13.35 11.89
CA ILE A 231 -20.48 -13.99 12.43
C ILE A 231 -21.48 -12.88 12.69
N ALA A 232 -22.63 -12.94 12.02
CA ALA A 232 -23.72 -11.98 12.22
C ALA A 232 -24.94 -12.67 12.81
N ASP A 233 -25.59 -12.04 13.79
CA ASP A 233 -26.87 -12.46 14.36
C ASP A 233 -27.97 -11.45 14.00
N MET A 234 -28.78 -11.82 13.02
CA MET A 234 -29.90 -11.01 12.52
C MET A 234 -31.24 -11.47 13.10
N SER A 235 -31.24 -12.24 14.19
CA SER A 235 -32.49 -12.76 14.80
C SER A 235 -33.43 -11.65 15.28
N PHE A 236 -32.92 -10.45 15.55
CA PHE A 236 -33.72 -9.29 15.94
C PHE A 236 -34.76 -8.92 14.87
N LEU A 237 -34.45 -9.13 13.58
CA LEU A 237 -35.34 -8.81 12.46
C LEU A 237 -36.70 -9.51 12.57
N VAL A 238 -36.72 -10.76 13.02
CA VAL A 238 -37.98 -11.51 13.22
C VAL A 238 -38.56 -11.27 14.60
N LYS A 239 -37.74 -11.13 15.64
CA LYS A 239 -38.22 -10.87 17.01
C LYS A 239 -38.97 -9.54 17.12
N GLU A 240 -38.49 -8.54 16.39
CA GLU A 240 -39.05 -7.18 16.37
C GLU A 240 -40.01 -6.97 15.18
N ASN A 241 -40.32 -8.03 14.43
CA ASN A 241 -41.24 -8.00 13.29
C ASN A 241 -40.87 -6.98 12.20
N ILE A 242 -39.57 -6.77 11.98
CA ILE A 242 -39.01 -5.81 11.01
C ILE A 242 -39.14 -6.35 9.58
N ILE A 243 -39.05 -7.67 9.40
CA ILE A 243 -39.18 -8.35 8.11
C ILE A 243 -40.34 -9.33 8.13
N GLN A 244 -40.93 -9.56 6.96
CA GLN A 244 -42.00 -10.54 6.75
C GLN A 244 -41.49 -11.72 5.91
N PRO A 245 -42.04 -12.93 6.09
CA PRO A 245 -41.69 -14.07 5.27
C PRO A 245 -42.20 -13.87 3.84
N ILE A 246 -41.36 -14.23 2.87
CA ILE A 246 -41.71 -14.35 1.47
C ILE A 246 -42.50 -15.64 1.28
N MET A 247 -43.64 -15.52 0.59
CA MET A 247 -44.45 -16.65 0.14
C MET A 247 -44.12 -16.88 -1.33
N PRO A 248 -43.32 -17.92 -1.67
CA PRO A 248 -42.96 -18.18 -3.06
C PRO A 248 -44.18 -18.62 -3.88
N ASP A 249 -44.08 -18.43 -5.20
CA ASP A 249 -45.10 -18.89 -6.15
C ASP A 249 -45.30 -20.41 -6.00
N PRO A 250 -46.54 -20.92 -5.87
CA PRO A 250 -46.81 -22.35 -5.82
C PRO A 250 -46.15 -23.19 -6.94
N MET A 251 -45.92 -22.58 -8.11
CA MET A 251 -45.28 -23.23 -9.26
C MET A 251 -43.74 -23.22 -9.21
N SER A 252 -43.12 -22.40 -8.35
CA SER A 252 -41.66 -22.30 -8.22
C SER A 252 -41.03 -23.50 -7.49
N GLY A 253 -41.82 -24.23 -6.71
CA GLY A 253 -41.32 -25.31 -5.85
C GLY A 253 -40.60 -24.81 -4.58
N GLY A 254 -40.56 -23.50 -4.34
CA GLY A 254 -40.01 -22.90 -3.13
C GLY A 254 -40.92 -23.09 -1.90
N LYS A 255 -40.34 -22.88 -0.72
CA LYS A 255 -41.03 -22.94 0.59
C LYS A 255 -41.06 -21.56 1.25
N PRO A 256 -42.06 -21.24 2.08
CA PRO A 256 -42.08 -19.98 2.82
C PRO A 256 -40.75 -19.73 3.57
N HIS A 257 -40.15 -18.57 3.35
CA HIS A 257 -38.81 -18.25 3.85
C HIS A 257 -38.63 -16.75 4.10
N TYR A 258 -37.64 -16.37 4.89
CA TYR A 258 -37.16 -15.00 5.00
C TYR A 258 -35.93 -14.83 4.14
N LYS A 259 -35.80 -13.66 3.50
CA LYS A 259 -34.58 -13.21 2.82
C LYS A 259 -34.02 -12.02 3.58
N ILE A 260 -32.76 -12.11 3.99
CA ILE A 260 -32.05 -11.00 4.63
C ILE A 260 -31.01 -10.50 3.65
N GLU A 261 -31.22 -9.31 3.08
CA GLU A 261 -30.28 -8.66 2.17
C GLU A 261 -29.41 -7.68 2.94
N PHE A 262 -28.09 -7.80 2.79
CA PHE A 262 -27.09 -7.01 3.52
C PHE A 262 -25.89 -6.72 2.60
N GLN A 263 -24.99 -5.88 3.06
CA GLN A 263 -23.76 -5.55 2.33
C GLN A 263 -22.56 -6.15 3.04
N LEU A 264 -21.72 -6.85 2.28
CA LEU A 264 -20.36 -7.14 2.71
C LEU A 264 -19.45 -6.02 2.24
N VAL A 265 -18.71 -5.46 3.17
CA VAL A 265 -17.78 -4.37 2.89
C VAL A 265 -16.38 -4.78 3.30
N MET A 266 -15.46 -4.78 2.34
CA MET A 266 -14.02 -4.93 2.56
C MET A 266 -13.38 -3.54 2.50
N ILE A 267 -12.67 -3.16 3.55
CA ILE A 267 -12.14 -1.81 3.75
C ILE A 267 -10.64 -1.94 3.94
N ILE A 268 -9.88 -1.38 3.01
CA ILE A 268 -8.45 -1.18 3.18
C ILE A 268 -8.27 0.14 3.92
N ASP A 269 -7.52 0.12 5.02
CA ASP A 269 -7.06 1.32 5.71
C ASP A 269 -5.61 1.13 6.14
N GLY A 270 -4.70 1.70 5.34
CA GLY A 270 -3.28 1.62 5.61
C GLY A 270 -2.78 0.17 5.50
N ARG A 271 -2.50 -0.44 6.64
CA ARG A 271 -1.98 -1.82 6.74
C ARG A 271 -3.03 -2.80 7.23
N ASN A 272 -4.27 -2.33 7.40
CA ASN A 272 -5.37 -3.14 7.90
C ASN A 272 -6.35 -3.40 6.77
N LEU A 273 -6.87 -4.62 6.74
CA LEU A 273 -8.06 -4.96 5.97
C LEU A 273 -9.14 -5.29 6.98
N ARG A 274 -10.13 -4.41 7.07
CA ARG A 274 -11.34 -4.60 7.87
C ARG A 274 -12.44 -5.13 6.96
N TYR A 275 -13.28 -6.00 7.49
CA TYR A 275 -14.38 -6.59 6.73
C TYR A 275 -15.63 -6.63 7.60
N GLU A 276 -16.76 -6.20 7.03
CA GLU A 276 -17.99 -5.90 7.76
C GLU A 276 -19.20 -6.48 7.04
N ALA A 277 -20.16 -7.00 7.80
CA ALA A 277 -21.51 -7.28 7.34
C ALA A 277 -22.41 -6.13 7.82
N ARG A 278 -22.91 -5.34 6.88
CA ARG A 278 -23.71 -4.14 7.15
C ARG A 278 -25.18 -4.33 6.75
N TRP A 279 -26.10 -4.00 7.65
CA TRP A 279 -27.55 -4.07 7.43
C TRP A 279 -28.25 -2.85 8.08
N PRO A 280 -29.32 -2.28 7.50
CA PRO A 280 -29.86 -2.59 6.17
C PRO A 280 -28.91 -2.15 5.06
N LYS A 281 -29.19 -2.53 3.81
CA LYS A 281 -28.44 -2.04 2.64
C LYS A 281 -28.64 -0.52 2.49
N GLY A 282 -27.57 0.22 2.18
CA GLY A 282 -27.63 1.65 1.86
C GLY A 282 -27.15 2.58 2.98
N ASN A 283 -27.63 3.82 3.00
CA ASN A 283 -27.04 4.88 3.84
C ASN A 283 -27.26 4.69 5.36
N ASP A 284 -28.30 3.97 5.76
CA ASP A 284 -28.61 3.68 7.17
C ASP A 284 -27.96 2.38 7.67
N ALA A 285 -27.06 1.81 6.88
CA ALA A 285 -26.35 0.58 7.15
C ALA A 285 -25.57 0.62 8.48
N ARG A 286 -25.84 -0.35 9.35
CA ARG A 286 -25.11 -0.57 10.61
C ARG A 286 -24.29 -1.86 10.51
N VAL A 287 -23.16 -1.89 11.21
CA VAL A 287 -22.30 -3.09 11.27
C VAL A 287 -22.92 -4.09 12.25
N HIS A 288 -23.22 -5.29 11.76
CA HIS A 288 -23.79 -6.40 12.56
C HIS A 288 -22.81 -7.56 12.77
N GLY A 289 -21.67 -7.52 12.08
CA GLY A 289 -20.54 -8.39 12.32
C GLY A 289 -19.32 -7.81 11.60
N SER A 290 -18.14 -7.98 12.17
CA SER A 290 -16.91 -7.50 11.56
C SER A 290 -15.70 -8.31 12.01
N GLY A 291 -14.61 -8.14 11.27
CA GLY A 291 -13.28 -8.58 11.65
C GLY A 291 -12.21 -7.71 10.99
N GLN A 292 -10.96 -7.92 11.41
CA GLN A 292 -9.82 -7.19 10.87
C GLN A 292 -8.60 -8.10 10.81
N ILE A 293 -7.80 -7.94 9.76
CA ILE A 293 -6.48 -8.56 9.62
C ILE A 293 -5.44 -7.51 9.24
N CYS A 294 -4.18 -7.79 9.57
CA CYS A 294 -3.05 -7.01 9.09
C CYS A 294 -2.63 -7.52 7.70
N ILE A 295 -2.54 -6.62 6.73
CA ILE A 295 -2.11 -6.89 5.35
C ILE A 295 -0.77 -6.23 5.02
N ALA A 296 0.00 -5.80 6.02
CA ALA A 296 1.30 -5.15 5.81
C ALA A 296 2.28 -6.01 4.98
N ALA A 297 2.28 -7.33 5.22
CA ALA A 297 3.12 -8.28 4.49
C ALA A 297 2.62 -8.55 3.06
N ALA A 298 1.40 -8.14 2.74
CA ALA A 298 0.79 -8.30 1.42
C ALA A 298 1.06 -7.10 0.50
N PHE A 299 2.00 -6.21 0.85
CA PHE A 299 2.43 -5.12 -0.01
C PHE A 299 3.91 -5.22 -0.35
N GLN A 300 4.27 -4.73 -1.54
CA GLN A 300 5.68 -4.66 -1.95
C GLN A 300 6.48 -3.80 -0.95
N PRO A 301 7.69 -4.20 -0.54
CA PRO A 301 8.52 -3.41 0.37
C PRO A 301 8.76 -1.98 -0.16
N GLY A 302 8.66 -0.98 0.73
CA GLY A 302 8.86 0.44 0.40
C GLY A 302 7.61 1.22 -0.01
N THR A 303 6.42 0.64 0.17
CA THR A 303 5.11 1.24 -0.18
C THR A 303 4.38 1.91 1.01
N ASP A 304 5.17 2.41 1.99
CA ASP A 304 4.68 2.99 3.25
C ASP A 304 4.06 4.40 3.13
#